data_AF-A0AA91B6U4-F1
#
_entry.id   AF-A0AA91B6U4-F1
#
_cell.length_a   1.000
_cell.length_b   1.000
_cell.length_c   1.000
_cell.angle_alpha   90.00
_cell.angle_beta   90.00
_cell.angle_gamma   90.00
#
_symmetry.space_group_name_H-M   'P 1'
#
loop_
_entity.id
_entity.type
_entity.pdbx_description
1 polymer ?
#
loop_
_entity_poly.entity_id
_entity_poly.type
_entity_poly.pdbx_seq_one_letter_code
_entity_poly.pdbx_strand_id
1 'polypeptide(L)'
;MKKIDNPAARLHQILLEGSLQDNNLPCRDVWFDILKVSEGTEINLLRAVANTAELADKIVYIRDDVLKTTRAKSAHWHKQVKKAFGTQNLKSDWGSFNKAIDSLVISELDMLAMIFEQSNSEENLDEEILAEFKDRILILREEIISSELDKGVQYALLALLKKALEAIEMYQITGAGPIMEAVEASIGKVMFDQNLQEEIKSGIIGKQFGSLMGGLANFVTIAQGVKELAGPAITLLLGKS
;
A
#
# COMPACT_ATOMS: atom_id res chain seq x y z
N MET A 1 16.61 11.17 -9.73
CA MET A 1 16.84 10.26 -8.58
C MET A 1 15.52 9.59 -8.27
N LYS A 2 15.51 8.28 -7.98
CA LYS A 2 14.30 7.58 -7.51
C LYS A 2 13.85 8.26 -6.22
N LYS A 3 12.58 8.66 -6.13
CA LYS A 3 12.02 9.21 -4.90
C LYS A 3 11.99 8.13 -3.81
N ILE A 4 12.05 8.53 -2.55
CA ILE A 4 12.13 7.61 -1.41
C ILE A 4 10.81 7.61 -0.66
N ASP A 5 10.24 6.43 -0.45
CA ASP A 5 9.05 6.30 0.38
C ASP A 5 9.34 6.72 1.84
N ASN A 6 8.35 7.29 2.53
CA ASN A 6 8.49 7.70 3.93
C ASN A 6 7.69 6.81 4.91
N PRO A 7 8.15 5.58 5.20
CA PRO A 7 7.49 4.71 6.17
C PRO A 7 7.60 5.25 7.61
N ALA A 8 8.57 6.11 7.90
CA ALA A 8 8.71 6.76 9.20
C ALA A 8 7.55 7.74 9.46
N ALA A 9 7.19 8.57 8.48
CA ALA A 9 6.03 9.46 8.59
C ALA A 9 4.73 8.68 8.81
N ARG A 10 4.51 7.57 8.07
CA ARG A 10 3.32 6.73 8.23
C ARG A 10 3.25 6.08 9.61
N LEU A 11 4.34 5.46 10.05
CA LEU A 11 4.38 4.84 11.37
C LEU A 11 4.24 5.89 12.48
N HIS A 12 4.89 7.05 12.34
CA HIS A 12 4.74 8.17 13.26
C HIS A 12 3.27 8.59 13.38
N GLN A 13 2.60 8.84 12.26
CA GLN A 13 1.19 9.24 12.25
C GLN A 13 0.31 8.19 12.94
N ILE A 14 0.41 6.92 12.56
CA ILE A 14 -0.40 5.83 13.13
C ILE A 14 -0.19 5.71 14.64
N LEU A 15 1.07 5.74 15.09
CA LEU A 15 1.38 5.62 16.52
C LEU A 15 1.02 6.88 17.31
N LEU A 16 1.10 8.06 16.71
CA LEU A 16 0.67 9.31 17.32
C LEU A 16 -0.85 9.30 17.51
N GLU A 17 -1.62 8.97 16.47
CA GLU A 17 -3.08 8.81 16.57
C GLU A 17 -3.44 7.78 17.63
N GLY A 18 -2.78 6.62 17.63
CA GLY A 18 -2.95 5.59 18.65
C GLY A 18 -2.60 6.06 20.07
N SER A 19 -1.58 6.90 20.24
CA SER A 19 -1.18 7.41 21.56
C SER A 19 -2.23 8.30 22.23
N LEU A 20 -3.15 8.87 21.42
CA LEU A 20 -4.23 9.75 21.86
C LEU A 20 -5.51 8.99 22.22
N GLN A 21 -5.59 7.70 21.94
CA GLN A 21 -6.77 6.86 22.18
C GLN A 21 -6.87 6.46 23.66
N ASP A 22 -8.10 6.19 24.12
CA ASP A 22 -8.33 5.70 25.49
C ASP A 22 -7.74 4.29 25.66
N ASN A 23 -6.84 4.15 26.64
CA ASN A 23 -6.16 2.89 26.95
C ASN A 23 -7.11 1.74 27.34
N ASN A 24 -8.34 2.03 27.74
CA ASN A 24 -9.31 1.01 28.13
C ASN A 24 -10.11 0.45 26.94
N LEU A 25 -9.98 1.04 25.74
CA LEU A 25 -10.66 0.55 24.55
C LEU A 25 -10.09 -0.80 24.10
N PRO A 26 -10.90 -1.69 23.50
CA PRO A 26 -10.38 -2.91 22.89
C PRO A 26 -9.36 -2.58 21.79
N CYS A 27 -8.20 -3.25 21.83
CA CYS A 27 -7.16 -3.11 20.80
C CYS A 27 -7.71 -3.24 19.39
N ARG A 28 -8.63 -4.19 19.18
CA ARG A 28 -9.29 -4.42 17.90
C ARG A 28 -9.96 -3.15 17.36
N ASP A 29 -10.73 -2.46 18.19
CA ASP A 29 -11.55 -1.34 17.77
C ASP A 29 -10.68 -0.11 17.49
N VAL A 30 -9.65 0.11 18.32
CA VAL A 30 -8.65 1.15 18.08
C VAL A 30 -7.92 0.92 16.76
N TRP A 31 -7.52 -0.32 16.44
CA TRP A 31 -6.87 -0.60 15.16
C TRP A 31 -7.79 -0.38 13.96
N PHE A 32 -9.08 -0.71 14.06
CA PHE A 32 -10.03 -0.41 12.98
C PHE A 32 -10.13 1.09 12.71
N ASP A 33 -10.19 1.89 13.77
CA ASP A 33 -10.28 3.35 13.69
C ASP A 33 -9.01 3.96 13.07
N ILE A 34 -7.85 3.74 13.69
CA ILE A 34 -6.61 4.44 13.29
C ILE A 34 -6.06 3.96 11.95
N LEU A 35 -6.31 2.70 11.57
CA LEU A 35 -5.89 2.18 10.26
C LEU A 35 -6.92 2.44 9.16
N LYS A 36 -8.09 3.00 9.52
CA LYS A 36 -9.21 3.28 8.60
C LYS A 36 -9.57 2.08 7.74
N VAL A 37 -9.41 0.88 8.28
CA VAL A 37 -9.74 -0.36 7.58
C VAL A 37 -11.25 -0.43 7.59
N SER A 38 -11.88 -0.27 6.43
CA SER A 38 -13.33 -0.43 6.27
C SER A 38 -13.78 -1.72 6.96
N GLU A 39 -14.94 -1.70 7.63
CA GLU A 39 -15.54 -2.84 8.32
C GLU A 39 -15.62 -4.06 7.39
N GLY A 40 -14.54 -4.83 7.38
CA GLY A 40 -14.36 -6.01 6.56
C GLY A 40 -14.17 -7.22 7.46
N THR A 41 -13.69 -8.31 6.85
CA THR A 41 -13.34 -9.51 7.61
C THR A 41 -12.14 -9.24 8.53
N GLU A 42 -12.08 -9.90 9.68
CA GLU A 42 -10.97 -9.84 10.66
C GLU A 42 -9.59 -10.03 10.02
N ILE A 43 -9.52 -10.74 8.89
CA ILE A 43 -8.31 -10.95 8.09
C ILE A 43 -7.73 -9.62 7.57
N ASN A 44 -8.57 -8.66 7.20
CA ASN A 44 -8.11 -7.36 6.71
C ASN A 44 -7.46 -6.55 7.84
N LEU A 45 -8.04 -6.61 9.05
CA LEU A 45 -7.43 -5.99 10.22
C LEU A 45 -6.07 -6.63 10.54
N LEU A 46 -5.99 -7.97 10.57
CA LEU A 46 -4.74 -8.67 10.83
C LEU A 46 -3.66 -8.33 9.82
N ARG A 47 -4.03 -8.23 8.53
CA ARG A 47 -3.11 -7.81 7.47
C ARG A 47 -2.65 -6.37 7.67
N ALA A 48 -3.57 -5.46 8.01
CA ALA A 48 -3.24 -4.06 8.27
C ALA A 48 -2.27 -3.90 9.45
N VAL A 49 -2.54 -4.58 10.57
CA VAL A 49 -1.64 -4.60 11.74
C VAL A 49 -0.26 -5.16 11.39
N ALA A 50 -0.20 -6.24 10.60
CA ALA A 50 1.06 -6.80 10.14
C ALA A 50 1.83 -5.83 9.23
N ASN A 51 1.15 -5.18 8.29
CA ASN A 51 1.73 -4.16 7.41
C ASN A 51 2.25 -2.96 8.21
N THR A 52 1.54 -2.54 9.26
CA THR A 52 2.01 -1.47 10.17
C THR A 52 3.27 -1.90 10.91
N ALA A 53 3.35 -3.15 11.37
CA ALA A 53 4.56 -3.67 12.02
C ALA A 53 5.76 -3.70 11.05
N GLU A 54 5.52 -4.07 9.78
CA GLU A 54 6.55 -4.11 8.73
C GLU A 54 7.17 -2.73 8.44
N LEU A 55 6.46 -1.62 8.71
CA LEU A 55 7.02 -0.28 8.58
C LEU A 55 8.28 -0.09 9.42
N ALA A 56 8.36 -0.71 10.60
CA ALA A 56 9.54 -0.62 11.46
C ALA A 56 10.79 -1.18 10.77
N ASP A 57 10.67 -2.32 10.09
CA ASP A 57 11.78 -2.94 9.36
C ASP A 57 12.11 -2.14 8.10
N LYS A 58 11.10 -1.63 7.38
CA LYS A 58 11.30 -0.74 6.22
C LYS A 58 12.07 0.53 6.58
N ILE A 59 11.77 1.15 7.71
CA ILE A 59 12.49 2.33 8.19
C ILE A 59 13.97 2.01 8.41
N VAL A 60 14.29 0.88 9.03
CA VAL A 60 15.68 0.45 9.26
C VAL A 60 16.40 0.23 7.93
N TYR A 61 15.77 -0.49 6.99
CA TYR A 61 16.32 -0.73 5.65
C TYR A 61 16.60 0.57 4.89
N ILE A 62 15.64 1.49 4.81
CA ILE A 62 15.82 2.77 4.11
C ILE A 62 16.93 3.59 4.77
N ARG A 63 16.94 3.66 6.11
CA ARG A 63 17.96 4.40 6.86
C ARG A 63 19.37 3.86 6.58
N ASP A 64 19.55 2.55 6.75
CA ASP A 64 20.88 1.93 6.79
C ASP A 64 21.41 1.55 5.40
N ASP A 65 20.55 1.04 4.51
CA ASP A 65 20.97 0.50 3.22
C ASP A 65 20.77 1.48 2.07
N VAL A 66 19.65 2.23 2.05
CA VAL A 66 19.33 3.18 0.97
C VAL A 66 20.04 4.51 1.19
N LEU A 67 19.81 5.14 2.34
CA LEU A 67 20.38 6.45 2.68
C LEU A 67 21.79 6.36 3.28
N LYS A 68 22.15 5.20 3.84
CA LYS A 68 23.42 4.98 4.55
C LYS A 68 23.70 6.06 5.59
N THR A 69 22.65 6.55 6.27
CA THR A 69 22.80 7.66 7.21
C THR A 69 23.58 7.25 8.44
N THR A 70 24.38 8.18 8.97
CA THR A 70 25.10 8.03 10.24
C THR A 70 24.35 8.67 11.41
N ARG A 71 23.23 9.36 11.14
CA ARG A 71 22.36 10.04 12.13
C ARG A 71 21.13 9.20 12.46
N ALA A 72 20.43 9.54 13.54
CA ALA A 72 19.18 8.88 13.98
C ALA A 72 19.28 7.34 14.11
N LYS A 73 20.41 6.84 14.60
CA LYS A 73 20.66 5.42 14.85
C LYS A 73 20.17 4.91 16.22
N SER A 74 19.27 5.66 16.87
CA SER A 74 18.69 5.18 18.11
C SER A 74 18.02 3.83 17.88
N ALA A 75 18.26 2.91 18.83
CA ALA A 75 17.62 1.61 18.85
C ALA A 75 16.37 1.60 19.77
N HIS A 76 16.09 2.70 20.48
CA HIS A 76 14.99 2.77 21.45
C HIS A 76 13.64 2.61 20.76
N TRP A 77 13.28 3.51 19.83
CA TRP A 77 12.01 3.42 19.09
C TRP A 77 11.80 2.04 18.48
N HIS A 78 12.81 1.48 17.80
CA HIS A 78 12.67 0.21 17.10
C HIS A 78 12.43 -0.95 18.08
N LYS A 79 13.15 -0.97 19.21
CA LYS A 79 12.95 -1.98 20.25
C LYS A 79 11.56 -1.87 20.88
N GLN A 80 11.09 -0.66 21.13
CA GLN A 80 9.78 -0.40 21.72
C GLN A 80 8.64 -0.77 20.78
N VAL A 81 8.72 -0.38 19.51
CA VAL A 81 7.76 -0.74 18.47
C VAL A 81 7.69 -2.27 18.30
N LYS A 82 8.84 -2.96 18.20
CA LYS A 82 8.85 -4.43 18.13
C LYS A 82 8.27 -5.10 19.37
N LYS A 83 8.52 -4.54 20.55
CA LYS A 83 7.92 -5.02 21.80
C LYS A 83 6.39 -4.86 21.78
N ALA A 84 5.90 -3.71 21.34
CA ALA A 84 4.47 -3.42 21.22
C ALA A 84 3.79 -4.44 20.30
N PHE A 85 4.29 -4.58 19.06
CA PHE A 85 3.74 -5.55 18.09
C PHE A 85 3.94 -7.01 18.50
N GLY A 86 5.06 -7.35 19.14
CA GLY A 86 5.31 -8.72 19.63
C GLY A 86 4.44 -9.15 20.80
N THR A 87 3.82 -8.20 21.51
CA THR A 87 2.88 -8.47 22.61
C THR A 87 1.44 -8.12 22.24
N GLN A 88 1.20 -7.79 20.97
CA GLN A 88 -0.10 -7.32 20.52
C GLN A 88 -1.16 -8.42 20.62
N ASN A 89 -2.32 -8.05 21.18
CA ASN A 89 -3.47 -8.92 21.31
C ASN A 89 -4.75 -8.13 21.00
N LEU A 90 -5.49 -8.54 19.96
CA LEU A 90 -6.72 -7.84 19.57
C LEU A 90 -7.82 -7.90 20.64
N LYS A 91 -7.74 -8.84 21.58
CA LYS A 91 -8.71 -9.01 22.67
C LYS A 91 -8.33 -8.28 23.95
N SER A 92 -7.15 -7.68 24.04
CA SER A 92 -6.74 -6.89 25.21
C SER A 92 -7.17 -5.43 25.09
N ASP A 93 -6.98 -4.70 26.18
CA ASP A 93 -7.08 -3.25 26.23
C ASP A 93 -5.94 -2.58 25.44
N TRP A 94 -6.21 -1.41 24.86
CA TRP A 94 -5.24 -0.65 24.08
C TRP A 94 -4.00 -0.27 24.88
N GLY A 95 -4.15 -0.05 26.19
CA GLY A 95 -3.05 0.23 27.10
C GLY A 95 -1.95 -0.85 27.08
N SER A 96 -2.32 -2.11 26.80
CA SER A 96 -1.36 -3.20 26.65
C SER A 96 -0.37 -2.99 25.50
N PHE A 97 -0.80 -2.37 24.39
CA PHE A 97 0.04 -1.96 23.26
C PHE A 97 0.68 -0.60 23.53
N ASN A 98 -0.15 0.39 23.90
CA ASN A 98 0.22 1.80 23.98
C ASN A 98 1.29 2.09 25.05
N LYS A 99 1.35 1.31 26.13
CA LYS A 99 2.38 1.46 27.18
C LYS A 99 3.83 1.35 26.68
N ALA A 100 4.04 0.72 25.53
CA ALA A 100 5.37 0.62 24.91
C ALA A 100 5.70 1.83 24.02
N ILE A 101 4.70 2.63 23.63
CA ILE A 101 4.85 3.79 22.75
C ILE A 101 4.96 5.04 23.61
N ASP A 102 6.17 5.32 24.09
CA ASP A 102 6.44 6.53 24.87
C ASP A 102 6.69 7.76 23.97
N SER A 103 6.74 8.95 24.57
CA SER A 103 6.97 10.20 23.83
C SER A 103 8.30 10.22 23.08
N LEU A 104 9.32 9.49 23.55
CA LEU A 104 10.61 9.39 22.87
C LEU A 104 10.48 8.56 21.59
N VAL A 105 9.68 7.49 21.57
CA VAL A 105 9.35 6.74 20.34
C VAL A 105 8.76 7.68 19.29
N ILE A 106 7.77 8.50 19.67
CA ILE A 106 7.11 9.45 18.77
C ILE A 106 8.13 10.47 18.23
N SER A 107 8.91 11.11 19.09
CA SER A 107 9.92 12.11 18.65
C SER A 107 11.03 11.51 17.77
N GLU A 108 11.47 10.28 18.03
CA GLU A 108 12.48 9.61 17.20
C GLU A 108 11.95 9.26 15.80
N LEU A 109 10.68 8.83 15.71
CA LEU A 109 10.03 8.57 14.43
C LEU A 109 9.79 9.85 13.63
N ASP A 110 9.41 10.94 14.28
CA ASP A 110 9.28 12.27 13.65
C ASP A 110 10.62 12.75 13.08
N MET A 111 11.71 12.61 13.84
CA MET A 111 13.06 12.91 13.35
C MET A 111 13.44 12.07 12.13
N LEU A 112 13.11 10.78 12.12
CA LEU A 112 13.37 9.89 10.98
C LEU A 112 12.53 10.30 9.77
N ALA A 113 11.28 10.67 9.97
CA ALA A 113 10.38 11.18 8.93
C ALA A 113 10.97 12.43 8.27
N MET A 114 11.45 13.40 9.05
CA MET A 114 12.11 14.61 8.53
C MET A 114 13.37 14.29 7.72
N ILE A 115 14.18 13.31 8.16
CA ILE A 115 15.39 12.88 7.43
C ILE A 115 14.99 12.29 6.07
N PHE A 116 13.92 11.49 6.01
CA PHE A 116 13.46 10.85 4.77
C PHE A 116 12.87 11.88 3.80
N GLU A 117 12.09 12.85 4.30
CA GLU A 117 11.56 13.98 3.52
C GLU A 117 12.67 14.80 2.85
N GLN A 118 13.72 15.12 3.59
CA GLN A 118 14.88 15.86 3.07
C GLN A 118 15.67 15.06 2.02
N SER A 119 15.46 13.74 1.95
CA SER A 119 16.19 12.83 1.06
C SER A 119 15.50 12.59 -0.29
N ASN A 120 14.69 13.55 -0.76
CA ASN A 120 13.90 13.48 -2.01
C ASN A 120 12.77 12.44 -1.92
N SER A 121 11.82 12.67 -1.01
CA SER A 121 10.71 11.75 -0.75
C SER A 121 9.69 11.67 -1.89
N GLU A 122 8.97 10.55 -1.95
CA GLU A 122 7.78 10.38 -2.79
C GLU A 122 6.71 11.43 -2.43
N GLU A 123 5.99 11.93 -3.42
CA GLU A 123 4.78 12.70 -3.15
C GLU A 123 3.66 11.73 -2.77
N ASN A 124 2.82 12.14 -1.82
CA ASN A 124 1.61 11.37 -1.52
C ASN A 124 0.69 11.33 -2.74
N LEU A 125 0.05 10.18 -2.94
CA LEU A 125 -1.00 10.03 -3.92
C LEU A 125 -2.23 10.74 -3.42
N ASP A 126 -2.93 11.40 -4.35
CA ASP A 126 -4.23 11.99 -4.11
C ASP A 126 -5.25 10.90 -3.73
N GLU A 127 -5.83 11.00 -2.54
CA GLU A 127 -6.78 10.04 -1.99
C GLU A 127 -8.12 10.04 -2.76
N GLU A 128 -8.54 11.18 -3.29
CA GLU A 128 -9.78 11.27 -4.09
C GLU A 128 -9.60 10.51 -5.40
N ILE A 129 -8.45 10.67 -6.06
CA ILE A 129 -8.11 9.93 -7.29
C ILE A 129 -7.99 8.42 -6.99
N LEU A 130 -7.41 8.03 -5.85
CA LEU A 130 -7.37 6.63 -5.44
C LEU A 130 -8.78 6.05 -5.20
N ALA A 131 -9.70 6.82 -4.62
CA ALA A 131 -11.08 6.42 -4.45
C ALA A 131 -11.78 6.22 -5.82
N GLU A 132 -11.54 7.10 -6.79
CA GLU A 132 -12.04 6.92 -8.16
C GLU A 132 -11.52 5.63 -8.81
N PHE A 133 -10.24 5.29 -8.62
CA PHE A 133 -9.69 4.02 -9.11
C PHE A 133 -10.34 2.82 -8.42
N LYS A 134 -10.56 2.88 -7.11
CA LYS A 134 -11.27 1.84 -6.36
C LYS A 134 -12.67 1.60 -6.92
N ASP A 135 -13.44 2.66 -7.16
CA ASP A 135 -14.79 2.55 -7.71
C ASP A 135 -14.77 1.94 -9.12
N ARG A 136 -13.84 2.37 -9.97
CA ARG A 136 -13.66 1.79 -11.31
C ARG A 136 -13.27 0.31 -11.27
N ILE A 137 -12.45 -0.11 -10.30
CA ILE A 137 -12.10 -1.52 -10.11
C ILE A 137 -13.33 -2.33 -9.73
N LEU A 138 -14.15 -1.82 -8.81
CA LEU A 138 -15.36 -2.50 -8.35
C LEU A 138 -16.39 -2.63 -9.49
N ILE A 139 -16.58 -1.60 -10.30
CA ILE A 139 -17.45 -1.65 -11.48
C ILE A 139 -16.95 -2.70 -12.48
N LEU A 140 -15.67 -2.63 -12.87
CA LEU A 140 -15.11 -3.56 -13.84
C LEU A 140 -15.13 -5.01 -13.35
N ARG A 141 -14.97 -5.22 -12.05
CA ARG A 141 -15.10 -6.55 -11.43
C ARG A 141 -16.49 -7.15 -11.68
N GLU A 142 -17.56 -6.38 -11.49
CA GLU A 142 -18.93 -6.86 -11.72
C GLU A 142 -19.19 -7.10 -13.22
N GLU A 143 -18.66 -6.24 -14.10
CA GLU A 143 -18.70 -6.46 -15.55
C GLU A 143 -18.02 -7.78 -15.94
N ILE A 144 -16.83 -8.06 -15.41
CA ILE A 144 -16.12 -9.33 -15.65
C ILE A 144 -16.93 -10.52 -15.13
N ILE A 145 -17.53 -10.43 -13.94
CA ILE A 145 -18.34 -11.53 -13.36
C ILE A 145 -19.55 -11.85 -14.26
N SER A 146 -20.20 -10.82 -14.79
CA SER A 146 -21.40 -10.95 -15.64
C SER A 146 -21.10 -11.29 -17.11
N SER A 147 -19.82 -11.27 -17.50
CA SER A 147 -19.41 -11.48 -18.88
C SER A 147 -19.40 -12.94 -19.34
N GLU A 148 -19.37 -13.13 -20.66
CA GLU A 148 -19.20 -14.43 -21.32
C GLU A 148 -17.73 -14.75 -21.65
N LEU A 149 -16.78 -14.13 -20.92
CA LEU A 149 -15.35 -14.42 -21.09
C LEU A 149 -15.02 -15.88 -20.77
N ASP A 150 -13.95 -16.38 -21.40
CA ASP A 150 -13.36 -17.65 -21.02
C ASP A 150 -13.06 -17.67 -19.51
N LYS A 151 -13.29 -18.81 -18.85
CA LYS A 151 -13.16 -18.92 -17.39
C LYS A 151 -11.74 -18.65 -16.90
N GLY A 152 -10.72 -19.01 -17.68
CA GLY A 152 -9.32 -18.71 -17.37
C GLY A 152 -9.05 -17.21 -17.41
N VAL A 153 -9.54 -16.53 -18.46
CA VAL A 153 -9.43 -15.06 -18.61
C VAL A 153 -10.18 -14.35 -17.50
N GLN A 154 -11.43 -14.75 -17.24
CA GLN A 154 -12.27 -14.20 -16.17
C GLN A 154 -11.56 -14.29 -14.82
N TYR A 155 -11.06 -15.47 -14.45
CA TYR A 155 -10.35 -15.68 -13.19
C TYR A 155 -9.09 -14.81 -13.10
N ALA A 156 -8.29 -14.76 -14.17
CA ALA A 156 -7.05 -14.01 -14.16
C ALA A 156 -7.26 -12.50 -14.00
N LEU A 157 -8.23 -11.91 -14.73
CA LEU A 157 -8.57 -10.49 -14.60
C LEU A 157 -9.07 -10.16 -13.19
N LEU A 158 -9.94 -10.99 -12.63
CA LEU A 158 -10.46 -10.80 -11.26
C LEU A 158 -9.34 -10.87 -10.22
N ALA A 159 -8.38 -11.80 -10.37
CA ALA A 159 -7.25 -11.91 -9.45
C ALA A 159 -6.34 -10.66 -9.50
N LEU A 160 -6.09 -10.13 -10.70
CA LEU A 160 -5.28 -8.91 -10.88
C LEU A 160 -5.98 -7.66 -10.35
N LEU A 161 -7.28 -7.51 -10.59
CA LEU A 161 -8.09 -6.41 -10.03
C LEU A 161 -8.12 -6.47 -8.51
N LYS A 162 -8.28 -7.65 -7.94
CA LYS A 162 -8.24 -7.84 -6.48
C LYS A 162 -6.90 -7.38 -5.90
N LYS A 163 -5.77 -7.74 -6.53
CA LYS A 163 -4.45 -7.31 -6.06
C LYS A 163 -4.30 -5.78 -6.09
N ALA A 164 -4.77 -5.13 -7.15
CA ALA A 164 -4.74 -3.66 -7.24
C ALA A 164 -5.64 -2.99 -6.19
N LEU A 165 -6.86 -3.53 -6.00
CA LEU A 165 -7.80 -3.03 -4.99
C LEU A 165 -7.21 -3.12 -3.58
N GLU A 166 -6.66 -4.28 -3.19
CA GLU A 166 -6.05 -4.48 -1.88
C GLU A 166 -4.85 -3.54 -1.65
N ALA A 167 -4.06 -3.27 -2.69
CA ALA A 167 -2.94 -2.33 -2.60
C ALA A 167 -3.41 -0.87 -2.43
N ILE A 168 -4.50 -0.47 -3.11
CA ILE A 168 -5.10 0.87 -2.96
C ILE A 168 -5.69 1.02 -1.55
N GLU A 169 -6.43 0.02 -1.06
CA GLU A 169 -7.03 0.06 0.27
C GLU A 169 -5.99 0.14 1.40
N MET A 170 -4.79 -0.40 1.18
CA MET A 170 -3.70 -0.39 2.16
C MET A 170 -2.75 0.80 1.99
N TYR A 171 -3.00 1.70 1.03
CA TYR A 171 -2.08 2.78 0.65
C TYR A 171 -1.58 3.62 1.84
N GLN A 172 -2.48 3.98 2.77
CA GLN A 172 -2.15 4.78 3.96
C GLN A 172 -1.10 4.11 4.86
N ILE A 173 -1.02 2.79 4.83
CA ILE A 173 -0.07 2.00 5.60
C ILE A 173 1.15 1.70 4.75
N THR A 174 0.96 1.18 3.53
CA THR A 174 2.04 0.56 2.75
C THR A 174 2.68 1.46 1.69
N GLY A 175 2.12 2.64 1.44
CA GLY A 175 2.58 3.57 0.42
C GLY A 175 2.30 3.12 -1.01
N ALA A 176 2.91 3.79 -1.98
CA ALA A 176 2.62 3.61 -3.41
C ALA A 176 3.29 2.37 -4.03
N GLY A 177 4.32 1.80 -3.38
CA GLY A 177 5.08 0.64 -3.88
C GLY A 177 4.19 -0.55 -4.25
N PRO A 178 3.36 -1.08 -3.34
CA PRO A 178 2.48 -2.21 -3.64
C PRO A 178 1.47 -1.97 -4.76
N ILE A 179 1.05 -0.72 -4.97
CA ILE A 179 0.17 -0.35 -6.09
C ILE A 179 0.91 -0.55 -7.40
N MET A 180 2.17 -0.08 -7.50
CA MET A 180 3.01 -0.32 -8.67
C MET A 180 3.29 -1.83 -8.86
N GLU A 181 3.58 -2.58 -7.81
CA GLU A 181 3.78 -4.03 -7.90
C GLU A 181 2.53 -4.79 -8.39
N ALA A 182 1.33 -4.27 -8.10
CA ALA A 182 0.08 -4.82 -8.63
C ALA A 182 -0.07 -4.54 -10.14
N VAL A 183 0.30 -3.34 -10.57
CA VAL A 183 0.37 -2.97 -11.99
C VAL A 183 1.39 -3.83 -12.73
N GLU A 184 2.61 -3.96 -12.22
CA GLU A 184 3.69 -4.75 -12.81
C GLU A 184 3.31 -6.23 -12.92
N ALA A 185 2.66 -6.79 -11.89
CA ALA A 185 2.14 -8.15 -11.95
C ALA A 185 1.07 -8.32 -13.03
N SER A 186 0.23 -7.29 -13.25
CA SER A 186 -0.78 -7.28 -14.30
C SER A 186 -0.14 -7.28 -15.69
N ILE A 187 0.86 -6.42 -15.90
CA ILE A 187 1.66 -6.37 -17.13
C ILE A 187 2.32 -7.72 -17.40
N GLY A 188 3.01 -8.28 -16.40
CA GLY A 188 3.67 -9.58 -16.51
C GLY A 188 2.68 -10.69 -16.87
N LYS A 189 1.53 -10.75 -16.19
CA LYS A 189 0.52 -11.77 -16.45
C LYS A 189 -0.06 -11.65 -17.87
N VAL A 190 -0.34 -10.44 -18.34
CA VAL A 190 -0.77 -10.21 -19.73
C VAL A 190 0.33 -10.59 -20.73
N MET A 191 1.60 -10.27 -20.46
CA MET A 191 2.70 -10.62 -21.37
C MET A 191 2.89 -12.12 -21.59
N PHE A 192 2.57 -12.97 -20.61
CA PHE A 192 2.81 -14.41 -20.71
C PHE A 192 1.57 -15.26 -20.98
N ASP A 193 0.39 -14.65 -21.06
CA ASP A 193 -0.89 -15.35 -21.22
C ASP A 193 -1.58 -14.90 -22.52
N GLN A 194 -1.56 -15.77 -23.54
CA GLN A 194 -2.03 -15.44 -24.89
C GLN A 194 -3.51 -15.04 -24.91
N ASN A 195 -4.35 -15.74 -24.14
CA ASN A 195 -5.78 -15.45 -24.07
C ASN A 195 -6.02 -14.05 -23.47
N LEU A 196 -5.24 -13.67 -22.46
CA LEU A 196 -5.29 -12.31 -21.91
C LEU A 196 -4.81 -11.26 -22.92
N GLN A 197 -3.76 -11.54 -23.70
CA GLN A 197 -3.31 -10.60 -24.72
C GLN A 197 -4.37 -10.34 -25.79
N GLU A 198 -5.04 -11.40 -26.25
CA GLU A 198 -6.10 -11.29 -27.24
C GLU A 198 -7.28 -10.48 -26.69
N GLU A 199 -7.69 -10.75 -25.46
CA GLU A 199 -8.75 -10.00 -24.79
C GLU A 199 -8.37 -8.52 -24.61
N ILE A 200 -7.14 -8.20 -24.21
CA ILE A 200 -6.65 -6.81 -24.06
C ILE A 200 -6.63 -6.07 -25.39
N LYS A 201 -6.25 -6.73 -26.49
CA LYS A 201 -6.14 -6.11 -27.82
C LYS A 201 -7.50 -5.91 -28.48
N SER A 202 -8.41 -6.87 -28.34
CA SER A 202 -9.62 -6.95 -29.15
C SER A 202 -10.91 -6.81 -28.34
N GLY A 203 -10.93 -7.33 -27.11
CA GLY A 203 -12.09 -7.38 -26.24
C GLY A 203 -12.38 -6.04 -25.55
N ILE A 204 -13.67 -5.83 -25.24
CA ILE A 204 -14.13 -4.61 -24.57
C ILE A 204 -13.64 -4.58 -23.12
N ILE A 205 -13.80 -5.70 -22.42
CA ILE A 205 -13.44 -5.84 -21.00
C ILE A 205 -11.92 -5.80 -20.82
N GLY A 206 -11.18 -6.50 -21.70
CA GLY A 206 -9.73 -6.38 -21.73
C GLY A 206 -9.27 -4.93 -21.89
N LYS A 207 -9.82 -4.17 -22.83
CA LYS A 207 -9.47 -2.74 -23.00
C LYS A 207 -9.78 -1.88 -21.77
N GLN A 208 -10.92 -2.12 -21.10
CA GLN A 208 -11.26 -1.42 -19.85
C GLN A 208 -10.24 -1.74 -18.76
N PHE A 209 -9.88 -3.02 -18.57
CA PHE A 209 -8.84 -3.45 -17.65
C PHE A 209 -7.50 -2.78 -17.95
N GLY A 210 -7.10 -2.82 -19.23
CA GLY A 210 -5.87 -2.22 -19.72
C GLY A 210 -5.78 -0.72 -19.45
N SER A 211 -6.88 0.00 -19.72
CA SER A 211 -7.01 1.43 -19.44
C SER A 211 -6.95 1.75 -17.95
N LEU A 212 -7.58 0.92 -17.12
CA LEU A 212 -7.56 1.07 -15.67
C LEU A 212 -6.13 0.90 -15.14
N MET A 213 -5.46 -0.21 -15.45
CA MET A 213 -4.10 -0.49 -14.99
C MET A 213 -3.08 0.50 -15.55
N GLY A 214 -3.21 0.88 -16.82
CA GLY A 214 -2.35 1.90 -17.43
C GLY A 214 -2.55 3.28 -16.80
N GLY A 215 -3.79 3.65 -16.46
CA GLY A 215 -4.11 4.87 -15.72
C GLY A 215 -3.48 4.86 -14.32
N LEU A 216 -3.61 3.75 -13.60
CA LEU A 216 -3.02 3.57 -12.27
C LEU A 216 -1.49 3.66 -12.32
N ALA A 217 -0.87 3.01 -13.31
CA ALA A 217 0.57 3.08 -13.56
C ALA A 217 1.05 4.52 -13.75
N ASN A 218 0.34 5.28 -14.61
CA ASN A 218 0.67 6.67 -14.89
C ASN A 218 0.53 7.55 -13.66
N PHE A 219 -0.56 7.38 -12.90
CA PHE A 219 -0.82 8.12 -11.67
C PHE A 219 0.30 7.91 -10.64
N VAL A 220 0.66 6.66 -10.35
CA VAL A 220 1.74 6.34 -9.42
C VAL A 220 3.09 6.85 -9.92
N THR A 221 3.38 6.68 -11.21
CA THR A 221 4.63 7.14 -11.85
C THR A 221 4.83 8.65 -11.69
N ILE A 222 3.78 9.44 -11.88
CA ILE A 222 3.83 10.90 -11.73
C ILE A 222 4.23 11.26 -10.30
N ALA A 223 3.56 10.67 -9.30
CA ALA A 223 3.85 10.93 -7.89
C ALA A 223 5.25 10.46 -7.45
N GLN A 224 5.68 9.29 -7.94
CA GLN A 224 7.00 8.72 -7.66
C GLN A 224 8.14 9.37 -8.46
N GLY A 225 7.82 10.16 -9.49
CA GLY A 225 8.80 10.75 -10.39
C GLY A 225 9.58 9.72 -11.22
N VAL A 226 9.07 8.49 -11.37
CA VAL A 226 9.73 7.37 -12.07
C VAL A 226 9.13 7.18 -13.46
N LYS A 227 9.51 8.02 -14.43
CA LYS A 227 8.92 8.04 -15.78
C LYS A 227 9.19 6.79 -16.64
N GLU A 228 10.15 5.95 -16.25
CA GLU A 228 10.68 4.87 -17.11
C GLU A 228 9.68 3.74 -17.38
N LEU A 229 8.73 3.48 -16.47
CA LEU A 229 7.79 2.35 -16.58
C LEU A 229 6.43 2.74 -17.16
N ALA A 230 6.00 4.01 -17.05
CA ALA A 230 4.69 4.43 -17.52
C ALA A 230 4.49 4.20 -19.03
N GLY A 231 5.49 4.51 -19.86
CA GLY A 231 5.41 4.34 -21.32
C GLY A 231 5.19 2.87 -21.73
N PRO A 232 6.11 1.95 -21.39
CA PRO A 232 5.97 0.52 -21.71
C PRO A 232 4.70 -0.12 -21.13
N ALA A 233 4.32 0.24 -19.90
CA ALA A 233 3.09 -0.22 -19.25
C ALA A 233 1.85 0.19 -20.05
N ILE A 234 1.75 1.47 -20.42
CA ILE A 234 0.64 2.03 -21.18
C ILE A 234 0.56 1.36 -22.56
N THR A 235 1.69 1.22 -23.26
CA THR A 235 1.74 0.57 -24.58
C THR A 235 1.22 -0.86 -24.52
N LEU A 236 1.71 -1.64 -23.55
CA LEU A 236 1.35 -3.05 -23.43
C LEU A 236 -0.10 -3.24 -22.98
N LEU A 237 -0.53 -2.51 -21.94
CA LEU A 237 -1.86 -2.66 -21.35
C LEU A 237 -2.95 -2.03 -22.22
N LEU A 238 -2.65 -1.04 -23.05
CA LEU A 238 -3.62 -0.51 -24.02
C LEU A 238 -3.65 -1.27 -25.35
N GLY A 239 -2.84 -2.34 -25.49
CA GLY A 239 -2.76 -3.11 -26.74
C GLY A 239 -2.28 -2.29 -27.94
N LYS A 240 -1.57 -1.17 -27.71
CA LYS A 240 -1.02 -0.31 -28.76
C LYS A 240 0.36 -0.84 -29.13
N SER A 241 0.47 -1.75 -30.10
CA SER A 241 1.74 -2.10 -30.73
C SER A 241 1.96 -1.29 -32.00
#